data_AF-A0A970ISR4-F1
#
_entry.id   AF-A0A970ISR4-F1
#
_cell.length_a   1.000
_cell.length_b   1.000
_cell.length_c   1.000
_cell.angle_alpha   90.00
_cell.angle_beta   90.00
_cell.angle_gamma   90.00
#
_symmetry.space_group_name_H-M   'P 1'
#
loop_
_entity.id
_entity.type
_entity.pdbx_description
1 polymer ?
#
loop_
_entity_poly.entity_id
_entity_poly.type
_entity_poly.pdbx_seq_one_letter_code
_entity_poly.pdbx_strand_id
1 'polypeptide(L)'
;MDKNKVLEIESQKNNDDYVREVRIKASGVGLVVAVIFIAIFATIDLITGKNIDLRSMIILFGVNTSVNLYIYIKTKDKLVLLAAIIWAVNMTMFLIRYIVL
;
A
#
# COMPACT_ATOMS: atom_id res chain seq x y z
N MET A 1 42.03 -0.81 -5.62
CA MET A 1 40.70 -1.17 -5.09
C MET A 1 40.38 -2.56 -5.60
N ASP A 2 39.96 -3.47 -4.72
CA ASP A 2 39.75 -4.88 -5.05
C ASP A 2 38.55 -5.04 -6.01
N LYS A 3 38.71 -5.75 -7.14
CA LYS A 3 37.66 -5.88 -8.18
C LYS A 3 36.36 -6.46 -7.61
N ASN A 4 36.46 -7.34 -6.61
CA ASN A 4 35.29 -7.94 -5.97
C ASN A 4 34.47 -6.91 -5.17
N LYS A 5 35.14 -5.95 -4.51
CA LYS A 5 34.46 -4.86 -3.79
C LYS A 5 33.73 -3.91 -4.75
N VAL A 6 34.28 -3.68 -5.95
CA VAL A 6 33.62 -2.87 -6.98
C VAL A 6 32.32 -3.53 -7.42
N LEU A 7 32.36 -4.83 -7.71
CA LEU A 7 31.21 -5.61 -8.18
C LEU A 7 30.10 -5.72 -7.11
N GLU A 8 30.46 -5.87 -5.84
CA GLU A 8 29.49 -5.87 -4.73
C GLU A 8 28.76 -4.53 -4.59
N ILE A 9 29.50 -3.41 -4.66
CA ILE A 9 28.93 -2.07 -4.58
C ILE A 9 28.00 -1.80 -5.76
N GLU A 10 28.41 -2.17 -6.98
CA GLU A 10 27.55 -2.03 -8.17
C GLU A 10 26.30 -2.89 -8.09
N SER A 11 26.41 -4.13 -7.60
CA SER A 11 25.26 -5.02 -7.41
C SER A 11 24.26 -4.46 -6.38
N GLN A 12 24.75 -3.90 -5.27
CA GLN A 12 23.90 -3.29 -4.25
C GLN A 12 23.20 -2.05 -4.80
N LYS A 13 23.95 -1.17 -5.47
CA LYS A 13 23.40 0.05 -6.08
C LYS A 13 22.31 -0.28 -7.10
N ASN A 14 22.52 -1.26 -7.96
CA ASN A 14 21.52 -1.71 -8.94
C ASN A 14 20.25 -2.24 -8.27
N ASN A 15 20.38 -2.95 -7.15
CA ASN A 15 19.24 -3.44 -6.39
C ASN A 15 18.46 -2.29 -5.72
N ASP A 16 19.16 -1.30 -5.15
CA ASP A 16 18.53 -0.14 -4.51
C ASP A 16 17.78 0.73 -5.54
N ASP A 17 18.38 0.94 -6.72
CA ASP A 17 17.74 1.66 -7.83
C ASP A 17 16.47 0.92 -8.31
N TYR A 18 16.51 -0.41 -8.40
CA TYR A 18 15.34 -1.22 -8.74
C TYR A 18 14.23 -1.10 -7.67
N VAL A 19 14.57 -1.24 -6.39
CA VAL A 19 13.60 -1.11 -5.29
C VAL A 19 12.96 0.27 -5.29
N ARG A 20 13.74 1.32 -5.58
CA ARG A 20 13.24 2.69 -5.70
C ARG A 20 12.25 2.83 -6.85
N GLU A 21 12.56 2.29 -8.02
CA GLU A 21 11.65 2.32 -9.17
C GLU A 21 10.33 1.60 -8.86
N VAL A 22 10.41 0.43 -8.21
CA VAL A 22 9.23 -0.32 -7.77
C VAL A 22 8.37 0.51 -6.82
N ARG A 23 8.98 1.21 -5.84
CA ARG A 23 8.23 2.08 -4.91
C ARG A 23 7.53 3.23 -5.63
N ILE A 24 8.18 3.87 -6.60
CA ILE A 24 7.56 4.96 -7.40
C ILE A 24 6.34 4.42 -8.16
N LYS A 25 6.46 3.26 -8.81
CA LYS A 25 5.33 2.62 -9.49
C LYS A 25 4.22 2.20 -8.51
N ALA A 26 4.59 1.71 -7.33
CA ALA A 26 3.65 1.36 -6.27
C ALA A 26 2.82 2.57 -5.82
N SER A 27 3.44 3.74 -5.66
CA SER A 27 2.72 4.98 -5.35
C SER A 27 1.68 5.33 -6.43
N GLY A 28 1.99 5.10 -7.70
CA GLY A 28 1.03 5.24 -8.81
C GLY A 28 -0.16 4.30 -8.66
N VAL A 29 0.07 3.03 -8.30
CA VAL A 29 -1.00 2.06 -8.01
C VAL A 29 -1.86 2.53 -6.83
N GLY A 30 -1.21 3.01 -5.76
CA GLY A 30 -1.90 3.58 -4.60
C GLY A 30 -2.80 4.75 -4.97
N LEU A 31 -2.33 5.68 -5.80
CA LEU A 31 -3.11 6.81 -6.28
C LEU A 31 -4.35 6.36 -7.06
N VAL A 32 -4.21 5.41 -7.98
CA VAL A 32 -5.34 4.86 -8.76
C VAL A 32 -6.40 4.27 -7.83
N VAL A 33 -5.98 3.49 -6.83
CA VAL A 33 -6.89 2.89 -5.85
C VAL A 33 -7.60 3.95 -5.01
N ALA A 34 -6.88 5.01 -4.61
CA ALA A 34 -7.48 6.13 -3.88
C ALA A 34 -8.61 6.78 -4.69
N VAL A 35 -8.34 7.09 -5.96
CA VAL A 35 -9.32 7.72 -6.86
C VAL A 35 -10.55 6.82 -7.05
N ILE A 36 -10.35 5.52 -7.23
CA ILE A 36 -11.46 4.56 -7.37
C ILE A 36 -12.34 4.57 -6.12
N PHE A 37 -11.75 4.47 -4.92
CA PHE A 37 -12.53 4.50 -3.68
C PHE A 37 -13.24 5.82 -3.46
N ILE A 38 -12.58 6.95 -3.75
CA ILE A 38 -13.21 8.27 -3.67
C ILE A 38 -14.43 8.34 -4.60
N ALA A 39 -14.31 7.87 -5.84
CA ALA A 39 -15.43 7.86 -6.80
C ALA A 39 -16.60 6.97 -6.33
N ILE A 40 -16.31 5.77 -5.81
CA ILE A 40 -17.32 4.86 -5.26
C ILE A 40 -18.04 5.54 -4.10
N PHE A 41 -17.29 6.11 -3.16
CA PHE A 41 -17.85 6.77 -2.00
C PHE A 41 -18.68 7.99 -2.40
N ALA A 42 -18.18 8.88 -3.26
CA ALA A 42 -18.94 10.02 -3.76
C ALA A 42 -20.27 9.59 -4.39
N THR A 43 -20.28 8.47 -5.13
CA THR A 43 -21.50 7.91 -5.72
C THR A 43 -22.48 7.43 -4.64
N ILE A 44 -21.99 6.74 -3.62
CA ILE A 44 -22.82 6.28 -2.49
C ILE A 44 -23.40 7.46 -1.71
N ASP A 45 -22.64 8.55 -1.52
CA ASP A 45 -23.13 9.78 -0.87
C ASP A 45 -24.31 10.38 -1.62
N LEU A 46 -24.18 10.50 -2.95
CA LEU A 46 -25.24 11.04 -3.79
C LEU A 46 -26.52 10.20 -3.75
N ILE A 47 -26.39 8.87 -3.62
CA ILE A 47 -27.54 7.95 -3.59
C ILE A 47 -28.20 7.90 -2.20
N THR A 48 -27.41 7.85 -1.14
CA THR A 48 -27.90 7.55 0.21
C THR A 48 -28.09 8.78 1.11
N GLY A 49 -27.52 9.93 0.72
CA GLY A 49 -27.57 11.17 1.49
C GLY A 49 -26.86 11.09 2.86
N LYS A 50 -26.11 10.02 3.13
CA LYS A 50 -25.44 9.78 4.41
C LYS A 50 -23.94 9.98 4.30
N ASN A 51 -23.42 10.89 5.11
CA ASN A 51 -21.98 10.95 5.39
C ASN A 51 -21.57 9.70 6.17
N ILE A 52 -20.62 8.92 5.63
CA ILE A 52 -20.02 7.78 6.35
C ILE A 52 -18.65 8.21 6.85
N ASP A 53 -18.50 8.31 8.17
CA ASP A 53 -17.31 8.80 8.87
C ASP A 53 -16.05 7.95 8.60
N LEU A 54 -16.23 6.67 8.21
CA LEU A 54 -15.16 5.69 7.97
C LEU A 54 -14.46 5.78 6.59
N ARG A 55 -14.89 6.65 5.68
CA ARG A 55 -14.46 6.61 4.26
C ARG A 55 -12.97 6.84 4.07
N SER A 56 -12.43 7.87 4.72
CA SER A 56 -11.00 8.21 4.68
C SER A 56 -10.13 7.07 5.19
N MET A 57 -10.61 6.34 6.21
CA MET A 57 -9.90 5.20 6.77
C MET A 57 -9.90 4.00 5.82
N ILE A 58 -11.02 3.73 5.14
CA ILE A 58 -11.10 2.68 4.10
C ILE A 58 -10.23 3.03 2.89
N ILE A 59 -10.21 4.30 2.46
CA ILE A 59 -9.33 4.76 1.38
C ILE A 59 -7.86 4.53 1.78
N LEU A 60 -7.43 5.03 2.94
CA LEU A 60 -6.05 4.86 3.42
C LEU A 60 -5.67 3.38 3.52
N PHE A 61 -6.57 2.55 4.03
CA PHE A 61 -6.35 1.11 4.14
C PHE A 61 -6.19 0.45 2.76
N GLY A 62 -7.08 0.76 1.82
CA GLY A 62 -7.03 0.24 0.46
C GLY A 62 -5.74 0.63 -0.25
N VAL A 63 -5.39 1.92 -0.19
CA VAL A 63 -4.14 2.45 -0.77
C VAL A 63 -2.92 1.75 -0.17
N ASN A 64 -2.82 1.70 1.15
CA ASN A 64 -1.68 1.10 1.83
C ASN A 64 -1.54 -0.39 1.51
N THR A 65 -2.66 -1.12 1.50
CA THR A 65 -2.69 -2.54 1.12
C THR A 65 -2.20 -2.73 -0.31
N SER A 66 -2.75 -1.98 -1.27
CA SER A 66 -2.37 -2.10 -2.68
C SER A 66 -0.91 -1.75 -2.95
N VAL A 67 -0.39 -0.70 -2.31
CA VAL A 67 1.03 -0.30 -2.40
C VAL A 67 1.94 -1.42 -1.90
N ASN A 68 1.69 -1.93 -0.69
CA ASN A 68 2.53 -2.98 -0.11
C ASN A 68 2.45 -4.29 -0.89
N LEU A 69 1.26 -4.66 -1.37
CA LEU A 69 1.09 -5.86 -2.19
C LEU A 69 1.87 -5.75 -3.51
N TYR A 70 1.83 -4.59 -4.17
CA TYR A 70 2.57 -4.35 -5.40
C TYR A 70 4.09 -4.44 -5.17
N ILE A 71 4.59 -3.78 -4.12
CA ILE A 71 6.02 -3.83 -3.75
C ILE A 71 6.41 -5.28 -3.49
N TYR A 72 5.66 -6.02 -2.66
CA TYR A 72 5.94 -7.43 -2.37
C TYR A 72 5.97 -8.29 -3.64
N ILE A 73 5.02 -8.14 -4.56
CA ILE A 73 4.98 -8.92 -5.80
C ILE A 73 6.25 -8.72 -6.62
N LYS A 74 6.77 -7.48 -6.66
CA LYS A 74 7.91 -7.07 -7.49
C LYS A 74 9.29 -7.26 -6.84
N THR A 75 9.41 -7.08 -5.52
CA THR A 75 10.69 -7.24 -4.80
C THR A 75 10.80 -8.59 -4.10
N LYS A 76 9.69 -9.31 -3.93
CA LYS A 76 9.58 -10.53 -3.10
C LYS A 76 10.02 -10.32 -1.64
N ASP A 77 10.03 -9.08 -1.18
CA ASP A 77 10.43 -8.74 0.18
C ASP A 77 9.35 -9.16 1.19
N LYS A 78 9.66 -10.20 1.97
CA LYS A 78 8.76 -10.76 2.98
C LYS A 78 8.45 -9.77 4.11
N LEU A 79 9.31 -8.81 4.40
CA LEU A 79 9.06 -7.79 5.42
C LEU A 79 7.91 -6.87 5.00
N VAL A 80 7.84 -6.54 3.71
CA VAL A 80 6.73 -5.75 3.13
C VAL A 80 5.42 -6.52 3.23
N LEU A 81 5.44 -7.84 2.95
CA LEU A 81 4.26 -8.69 3.13
C LEU A 81 3.81 -8.73 4.60
N LEU A 82 4.75 -8.91 5.54
CA LEU A 82 4.46 -8.92 6.97
C LEU A 82 3.81 -7.62 7.42
N ALA A 83 4.35 -6.48 6.97
CA ALA A 83 3.79 -5.16 7.26
C ALA A 83 2.35 -5.01 6.73
N ALA A 84 2.07 -5.51 5.51
CA ALA A 84 0.72 -5.51 4.96
C ALA A 84 -0.26 -6.34 5.80
N ILE A 85 0.17 -7.52 6.25
CA ILE A 85 -0.66 -8.42 7.08
C ILE A 85 -0.96 -7.77 8.43
N ILE A 86 0.04 -7.20 9.10
CA ILE A 86 -0.14 -6.52 10.40
C ILE A 86 -1.13 -5.36 10.27
N TRP A 87 -1.04 -4.58 9.19
CA TRP A 87 -1.98 -3.50 8.90
C TRP A 87 -3.40 -4.02 8.65
N ALA A 88 -3.54 -5.10 7.88
CA ALA A 88 -4.84 -5.73 7.62
C ALA A 88 -5.52 -6.23 8.89
N VAL A 89 -4.76 -6.86 9.79
CA VAL A 89 -5.29 -7.35 11.07
C VAL A 89 -5.74 -6.18 11.95
N ASN A 90 -4.93 -5.11 12.05
CA ASN A 90 -5.29 -3.92 12.83
C ASN A 90 -6.57 -3.24 12.31
N MET A 91 -6.69 -3.04 10.99
CA MET A 91 -7.91 -2.45 10.44
C MET A 91 -9.12 -3.35 10.61
N THR A 92 -8.96 -4.66 10.48
CA THR A 92 -10.06 -5.61 10.70
C THR A 92 -10.56 -5.52 12.14
N MET A 93 -9.66 -5.50 13.13
CA MET A 93 -10.04 -5.32 14.54
C MET A 93 -10.70 -3.97 14.80
N PHE A 94 -10.22 -2.90 14.16
CA PHE A 94 -10.82 -1.58 14.28
C PHE A 94 -12.25 -1.55 13.74
N LEU A 95 -12.47 -2.10 12.54
CA LEU A 95 -13.80 -2.19 11.93
C LEU A 95 -14.75 -3.04 12.77
N ILE A 96 -14.28 -4.17 13.32
CA ILE A 96 -15.08 -5.00 14.24
C ILE A 96 -15.50 -4.19 15.46
N ARG A 97 -14.58 -3.46 16.10
CA ARG A 97 -14.90 -2.60 17.24
C ARG A 97 -15.91 -1.52 16.89
N TYR A 98 -15.76 -0.89 15.72
CA TYR A 98 -16.70 0.13 15.26
C TYR A 98 -18.12 -0.40 14.98
N ILE A 99 -18.24 -1.64 14.51
CA ILE A 99 -19.55 -2.25 14.22
C ILE A 99 -20.25 -2.75 15.49
N VAL A 100 -19.47 -3.25 16.46
CA VAL A 100 -19.99 -3.90 17.67
C VAL A 100 -20.30 -2.91 18.80
N LEU A 101 -19.63 -1.76 18.85
CA LEU A 101 -19.84 -0.69 19.84
C LEU A 101 -20.76 0.41 19.27
#